data_AF-A0A4R5TXC7-F1
#
_entry.id   AF-A0A4R5TXC7-F1
#
_cell.length_a   1.000
_cell.length_b   1.000
_cell.length_c   1.000
_cell.angle_alpha   90.00
_cell.angle_beta   90.00
_cell.angle_gamma   90.00
#
_symmetry.space_group_name_H-M   'P 1'
#
loop_
_entity.id
_entity.type
_entity.pdbx_description
1 polymer ?
#
loop_
_entity_poly.entity_id
_entity_poly.type
_entity_poly.pdbx_seq_one_letter_code
_entity_poly.pdbx_strand_id
1 'polypeptide(L)'
;MSSLSNLLNDSNPEKLSARRIQAVAEMRGVKVTNTSISKYLRGAPEIPSEKILHAFSVALNIPVTRLREAAGVPVGEPEPFVLPECANRLTARQRELVLHTIRVLLNEE
;
A
#
# COMPACT_ATOMS: atom_id res chain seq x y z
N MET A 1 14.02 -13.18 -6.48
CA MET A 1 13.66 -11.74 -6.41
C MET A 1 12.17 -11.61 -6.65
N SER A 2 11.47 -10.71 -5.96
CA SER A 2 10.03 -10.51 -6.16
C SER A 2 9.76 -9.73 -7.46
N SER A 3 8.57 -9.92 -8.05
CA SER A 3 8.12 -9.18 -9.25
C SER A 3 8.20 -7.66 -9.06
N LEU A 4 7.78 -7.19 -7.87
CA LEU A 4 7.91 -5.80 -7.46
C LEU A 4 9.35 -5.29 -7.47
N SER A 5 10.31 -6.04 -6.91
CA SER A 5 11.70 -5.58 -6.85
C SER A 5 12.35 -5.51 -8.23
N ASN A 6 11.98 -6.41 -9.15
CA ASN A 6 12.41 -6.30 -10.54
C ASN A 6 11.85 -5.03 -11.18
N LEU A 7 10.53 -4.80 -11.06
CA LEU A 7 9.89 -3.59 -11.58
C LEU A 7 10.53 -2.30 -11.04
N LEU A 8 10.84 -2.26 -9.75
CA LEU A 8 11.47 -1.09 -9.12
C LEU A 8 12.90 -0.86 -9.65
N ASN A 9 13.67 -1.92 -9.89
CA ASN A 9 15.03 -1.79 -10.42
C ASN A 9 15.03 -1.42 -11.91
N ASP A 10 14.12 -2.01 -12.70
CA ASP A 10 13.96 -1.69 -14.12
C ASP A 10 13.49 -0.25 -14.33
N SER A 11 12.63 0.24 -13.44
CA SER A 11 12.10 1.62 -13.47
C SER A 11 13.01 2.64 -12.78
N ASN A 12 14.20 2.22 -12.32
CA ASN A 12 15.18 3.09 -11.66
C ASN A 12 16.53 3.10 -12.43
N PRO A 13 16.56 3.56 -13.70
CA PRO A 13 17.76 3.54 -14.53
C PRO A 13 18.89 4.43 -13.95
N GLU A 14 18.52 5.49 -13.23
CA GLU A 14 19.46 6.39 -12.56
C GLU A 14 20.04 5.81 -11.26
N LYS A 15 19.62 4.60 -10.85
CA LYS A 15 20.01 3.95 -9.58
C LYS A 15 19.84 4.88 -8.38
N LEU A 16 18.69 5.58 -8.32
CA LEU A 16 18.33 6.43 -7.21
C LEU A 16 18.47 5.65 -5.91
N SER A 17 19.19 6.24 -4.96
CA SER A 17 19.37 5.67 -3.63
C SER A 17 18.05 5.70 -2.86
N ALA A 18 17.90 4.78 -1.90
CA ALA A 18 16.75 4.78 -0.99
C ALA A 18 16.57 6.13 -0.27
N ARG A 19 17.66 6.86 -0.02
CA ARG A 19 17.64 8.20 0.59
C ARG A 19 17.00 9.24 -0.33
N ARG A 20 17.29 9.16 -1.63
CA ARG A 20 16.70 10.07 -2.62
C ARG A 20 15.21 9.78 -2.79
N ILE A 21 14.82 8.51 -2.87
CA ILE A 21 13.42 8.07 -2.96
C ILE A 21 12.63 8.55 -1.74
N GLN A 22 13.17 8.36 -0.54
CA GLN A 22 12.57 8.87 0.70
C GLN A 22 12.38 10.39 0.65
N ALA A 23 13.41 11.15 0.28
CA ALA A 23 13.32 12.61 0.24
C ALA A 23 12.24 13.10 -0.74
N VAL A 24 12.13 12.45 -1.91
CA VAL A 24 11.08 12.79 -2.89
C VAL A 24 9.68 12.47 -2.37
N ALA A 25 9.52 11.32 -1.69
CA ALA A 25 8.26 10.94 -1.05
C ALA A 25 7.87 11.92 0.07
N GLU A 26 8.81 12.32 0.93
CA GLU A 26 8.58 13.27 2.02
C GLU A 26 8.19 14.66 1.53
N MET A 27 8.82 15.16 0.46
CA MET A 27 8.43 16.43 -0.18
C MET A 27 6.99 16.43 -0.69
N ARG A 28 6.41 15.24 -0.91
CA ARG A 28 5.03 15.04 -1.39
C ARG A 28 4.09 14.59 -0.28
N GLY A 29 4.51 14.71 0.99
CA GLY A 29 3.70 14.42 2.17
C GLY A 29 3.67 12.95 2.59
N VAL A 30 4.44 12.08 1.95
CA VAL A 30 4.45 10.63 2.23
C VAL A 30 5.62 10.29 3.15
N LYS A 31 5.33 9.99 4.41
CA LYS A 31 6.36 9.62 5.40
C LYS A 31 6.68 8.14 5.32
N VAL A 32 7.91 7.81 4.95
CA VAL A 32 8.45 6.43 4.88
C VAL A 32 9.89 6.41 5.38
N THR A 33 10.35 5.27 5.89
CA THR A 33 11.75 5.16 6.36
C THR A 33 12.69 4.72 5.23
N ASN A 34 13.93 5.21 5.29
CA ASN A 34 15.01 4.76 4.39
C ASN A 34 15.17 3.24 4.38
N THR A 35 15.10 2.63 5.57
CA THR A 35 15.30 1.20 5.79
C THR A 35 14.21 0.40 5.08
N SER A 36 12.95 0.84 5.19
CA SER A 36 11.83 0.23 4.46
C SER A 36 12.08 0.26 2.96
N ILE A 37 12.39 1.43 2.38
CA ILE A 37 12.67 1.56 0.93
C ILE A 37 13.82 0.65 0.50
N SER A 38 14.91 0.63 1.26
CA SER A 38 16.10 -0.20 0.97
C SER A 38 15.81 -1.70 1.00
N LYS A 39 14.82 -2.17 1.77
CA LYS A 39 14.41 -3.59 1.76
C LYS A 39 13.80 -3.99 0.43
N TYR A 40 12.90 -3.17 -0.11
CA TYR A 40 12.21 -3.47 -1.38
C TYR A 40 13.13 -3.38 -2.59
N LEU A 41 14.07 -2.41 -2.63
CA LEU A 41 15.08 -2.34 -3.69
C LEU A 41 15.99 -3.59 -3.71
N ARG A 42 16.25 -4.19 -2.54
CA ARG A 42 17.08 -5.40 -2.38
C ARG A 42 16.34 -6.72 -2.59
N GLY A 43 15.03 -6.72 -2.86
CA GLY A 43 14.31 -7.98 -3.09
C GLY A 43 13.79 -8.68 -1.83
N ALA A 44 13.66 -8.00 -0.69
CA ALA A 44 13.14 -8.62 0.52
C ALA A 44 11.60 -8.82 0.44
N PRO A 45 11.08 -10.02 0.78
CA PRO A 45 9.69 -10.42 0.53
C PRO A 45 8.74 -9.99 1.66
N GLU A 46 8.58 -8.68 1.85
CA GLU A 46 7.53 -8.12 2.72
C GLU A 46 6.39 -7.61 1.83
N ILE A 47 5.13 -7.77 2.25
CA ILE A 47 4.00 -7.19 1.51
C ILE A 47 4.08 -5.67 1.72
N PRO A 48 4.28 -4.87 0.67
CA PRO A 48 4.41 -3.42 0.82
C PRO A 48 3.10 -2.82 1.30
N SER A 49 3.21 -1.92 2.28
CA SER A 49 2.08 -1.07 2.63
C SER A 49 1.80 -0.08 1.51
N GLU A 50 0.55 0.40 1.46
CA GLU A 50 0.12 1.38 0.47
C GLU A 50 0.99 2.66 0.48
N LYS A 51 1.44 3.07 1.67
CA LYS A 51 2.37 4.22 1.84
C LYS A 51 3.71 3.99 1.11
N ILE A 52 4.21 2.76 1.12
CA ILE A 52 5.47 2.40 0.45
C ILE A 52 5.27 2.37 -1.07
N LEU A 53 4.17 1.79 -1.55
CA LEU A 53 3.83 1.80 -2.97
C LEU A 53 3.67 3.24 -3.50
N HIS A 54 3.00 4.09 -2.72
CA HIS A 54 2.85 5.50 -3.07
C HIS A 54 4.20 6.25 -3.06
N ALA A 55 5.09 5.96 -2.12
CA ALA A 55 6.44 6.53 -2.11
C ALA A 55 7.24 6.18 -3.38
N PHE A 56 7.18 4.92 -3.82
CA PHE A 56 7.82 4.50 -5.07
C PHE A 56 7.14 5.11 -6.30
N SER A 57 5.81 5.19 -6.31
CA SER A 57 5.06 5.78 -7.41
C SER A 57 5.47 7.22 -7.68
N VAL A 58 5.55 8.01 -6.62
CA VAL A 58 5.94 9.42 -6.69
C VAL A 58 7.41 9.59 -7.04
N ALA A 59 8.30 8.76 -6.49
CA ALA A 59 9.75 8.90 -6.70
C ALA A 59 10.23 8.41 -8.07
N LEU A 60 9.63 7.34 -8.59
CA LEU A 60 10.01 6.69 -9.84
C LEU A 60 9.03 6.98 -10.98
N ASN A 61 8.00 7.78 -10.72
CA ASN A 61 6.93 8.11 -11.66
C ASN A 61 6.24 6.87 -12.26
N ILE A 62 6.00 5.85 -11.42
CA ILE A 62 5.34 4.60 -11.80
C ILE A 62 3.88 4.67 -11.32
N PRO A 63 2.87 4.32 -12.13
CA PRO A 63 1.50 4.22 -11.64
C PRO A 63 1.38 3.25 -10.46
N VAL A 64 0.71 3.67 -9.38
CA VAL A 64 0.49 2.85 -8.17
C VAL A 64 -0.16 1.51 -8.53
N THR A 65 -1.06 1.48 -9.52
CA THR A 65 -1.72 0.27 -10.01
C THR A 65 -0.72 -0.80 -10.48
N ARG A 66 0.33 -0.40 -11.22
CA ARG A 66 1.38 -1.33 -11.65
C ARG A 66 2.23 -1.84 -10.49
N LEU A 67 2.48 -0.98 -9.50
CA LEU A 67 3.19 -1.39 -8.29
C LEU A 67 2.36 -2.36 -7.45
N ARG A 68 1.04 -2.16 -7.38
CA ARG A 68 0.10 -3.06 -6.71
C ARG A 68 0.05 -4.43 -7.39
N GLU A 69 -0.05 -4.44 -8.72
CA GLU A 69 -0.02 -5.67 -9.53
C GLU A 69 1.29 -6.45 -9.31
N ALA A 70 2.44 -5.77 -9.35
CA ALA A 70 3.74 -6.40 -9.14
C ALA A 70 3.95 -6.86 -7.68
N ALA A 71 3.25 -6.24 -6.72
CA ALA A 71 3.23 -6.65 -5.32
C ALA A 71 2.21 -7.76 -5.02
N GLY A 72 1.38 -8.15 -5.99
CA GLY A 72 0.30 -9.13 -5.79
C GLY A 72 -0.83 -8.63 -4.90
N VAL A 73 -1.00 -7.31 -4.77
CA VAL A 73 -2.10 -6.69 -4.01
C VAL A 73 -3.19 -6.18 -4.96
N PRO A 74 -4.45 -6.03 -4.51
CA PRO A 74 -5.55 -5.59 -5.35
C PRO A 74 -5.23 -4.28 -6.10
N VAL A 75 -5.37 -4.27 -7.42
CA VAL A 75 -4.87 -3.19 -8.30
C VAL A 75 -5.74 -1.92 -8.27
N GLY A 76 -7.05 -2.06 -8.05
CA GLY A 76 -8.03 -0.97 -8.11
C GLY A 76 -8.32 -0.30 -6.77
N GLU A 77 -9.20 0.70 -6.80
CA GLU A 77 -10.00 1.07 -5.62
C GLU A 77 -10.78 -0.19 -5.20
N PRO A 78 -10.74 -0.60 -3.93
CA PRO A 78 -11.57 -1.72 -3.49
C PRO A 78 -13.03 -1.36 -3.78
N GLU A 79 -13.76 -2.29 -4.38
CA GLU A 79 -15.21 -2.13 -4.52
C GLU A 79 -15.81 -1.82 -3.15
N PRO A 80 -16.79 -0.91 -3.06
CA PRO A 80 -17.43 -0.61 -1.80
C PRO A 80 -17.91 -1.91 -1.13
N PHE A 81 -17.53 -2.11 0.13
CA PHE A 81 -17.99 -3.25 0.88
C PHE A 81 -19.47 -3.05 1.26
N VAL A 82 -20.37 -3.40 0.35
CA VAL A 82 -21.81 -3.28 0.53
C VAL A 82 -22.33 -4.55 1.22
N LEU A 83 -22.93 -4.39 2.39
CA LEU A 83 -23.58 -5.48 3.10
C LEU A 83 -24.88 -5.89 2.39
N PRO A 84 -25.28 -7.17 2.42
CA PRO A 84 -26.53 -7.62 1.84
C PRO A 84 -27.74 -6.91 2.46
N GLU A 85 -28.83 -6.74 1.71
CA GLU A 85 -30.00 -5.93 2.14
C GLU A 85 -30.58 -6.34 3.50
N CYS A 86 -30.50 -7.63 3.85
CA CYS A 86 -30.94 -8.12 5.15
C CYS A 86 -30.19 -7.49 6.33
N ALA A 87 -28.96 -7.03 6.13
CA ALA A 87 -28.18 -6.32 7.14
C ALA A 87 -28.81 -4.97 7.52
N ASN A 88 -29.66 -4.39 6.68
CA ASN A 88 -30.39 -3.17 7.03
C ASN A 88 -31.36 -3.39 8.21
N ARG A 89 -31.75 -4.64 8.48
CA ARG A 89 -32.62 -5.01 9.60
C ARG A 89 -31.88 -5.19 10.93
N LEU A 90 -30.55 -5.09 10.93
CA LEU A 90 -29.77 -5.17 12.16
C LEU A 90 -30.15 -4.03 13.11
N THR A 91 -30.34 -4.41 14.38
CA THR A 91 -30.51 -3.46 15.49
C THR A 91 -29.26 -2.61 15.68
N ALA A 92 -29.38 -1.47 16.38
CA ALA A 92 -28.25 -0.58 16.66
C ALA A 92 -27.06 -1.32 17.31
N ARG A 93 -27.32 -2.16 18.32
CA ARG A 93 -26.28 -2.93 19.02
C ARG A 93 -25.57 -3.94 18.11
N GLN A 94 -26.30 -4.57 17.19
CA GLN A 94 -25.69 -5.50 16.23
C GLN A 94 -24.85 -4.75 15.18
N ARG A 95 -25.29 -3.57 14.76
CA ARG A 95 -24.49 -2.71 13.86
C ARG A 95 -23.20 -2.26 14.53
N GLU A 96 -23.25 -1.86 15.81
CA GLU A 96 -22.05 -1.55 16.59
C GLU A 96 -21.09 -2.73 16.67
N LEU A 97 -21.59 -3.94 16.91
CA LEU A 97 -20.76 -5.15 16.94
C LEU A 97 -20.03 -5.35 15.61
N VAL A 98 -20.74 -5.27 14.48
CA VAL A 98 -20.15 -5.42 13.13
C VAL A 98 -19.08 -4.36 12.88
N LEU A 99 -19.38 -3.10 13.18
CA LEU A 99 -18.41 -2.00 13.02
C LEU A 99 -17.19 -2.19 13.92
N HIS A 100 -17.39 -2.65 15.15
CA HIS A 100 -16.30 -2.94 16.07
C HIS A 100 -15.40 -4.07 15.55
N THR A 101 -15.98 -5.17 15.06
CA THR A 101 -15.21 -6.26 14.45
C THR A 101 -14.38 -5.76 13.26
N ILE A 102 -14.95 -4.91 12.40
CA ILE A 102 -14.23 -4.31 11.28
C ILE A 102 -13.05 -3.46 11.78
N ARG A 103 -13.25 -2.59 12.77
CA ARG A 103 -12.17 -1.77 13.36
C ARG A 103 -11.03 -2.63 13.91
N VAL A 104 -11.36 -3.71 14.63
CA VAL A 104 -10.37 -4.66 15.16
C VAL A 104 -9.58 -5.32 14.04
N LEU A 105 -10.24 -5.75 12.95
CA LEU A 105 -9.54 -6.36 11.81
C LEU A 105 -8.64 -5.36 11.07
N LEU A 106 -9.03 -4.08 11.02
CA LEU A 106 -8.25 -3.02 10.38
C LEU A 106 -7.15 -2.44 11.28
N ASN A 107 -7.12 -2.79 12.57
CA ASN A 107 -6.28 -2.16 13.59
C ASN A 107 -6.48 -0.63 13.66
N GLU A 108 -7.72 -0.17 13.45
CA GLU A 108 -8.11 1.22 13.68
C GLU A 108 -8.56 1.35 15.14
N GLU A 109 -7.84 2.17 15.93
CA GLU A 109 -8.22 2.53 17.31
C GLU A 109 -9.40 3.52 17.35
#